data_AF-A0A136A4T6-F1
#
_entry.id   AF-A0A136A4T6-F1
#
_cell.length_a   1.000
_cell.length_b   1.000
_cell.length_c   1.000
_cell.angle_alpha   90.00
_cell.angle_beta   90.00
_cell.angle_gamma   90.00
#
_symmetry.space_group_name_H-M   'P 1'
#
loop_
_entity.id
_entity.type
_entity.pdbx_description
1 polymer ?
#
loop_
_entity_poly.entity_id
_entity_poly.type
_entity_poly.pdbx_seq_one_letter_code
_entity_poly.pdbx_strand_id
1 'polypeptide(L)'
;MSLSSLKKSAPSAEHQNLSVDEFIQGAEYYACGLKLISMHEEPGLSDEPLKRATFTLGKVAIAKLNALSRQTGLAKSRLIRQWLDNQMNH
;
A
#
# COMPACT_ATOMS: atom_id res chain seq x y z
N MET A 1 31.76 29.36 6.16
CA MET A 1 31.28 27.99 5.86
C MET A 1 32.24 27.36 4.85
N SER A 2 32.83 26.21 5.16
CA SER A 2 33.92 25.58 4.38
C SER A 2 33.41 24.78 3.17
N LEU A 3 34.13 24.84 2.04
CA LEU A 3 33.89 24.08 0.80
C LEU A 3 33.91 22.55 1.00
N SER A 4 34.35 22.07 2.16
CA SER A 4 34.35 20.65 2.58
C SER A 4 32.96 20.03 2.72
N SER A 5 31.90 20.85 2.78
CA SER A 5 30.53 20.40 3.04
C SER A 5 29.74 20.00 1.78
N LEU A 6 30.30 20.21 0.59
CA LEU A 6 29.66 19.89 -0.70
C LEU A 6 29.96 18.46 -1.20
N LYS A 7 30.21 17.50 -0.30
CA LYS A 7 30.27 16.09 -0.69
C LYS A 7 28.84 15.59 -0.89
N LYS A 8 28.33 15.69 -2.13
CA LYS A 8 27.14 14.98 -2.60
C LYS A 8 27.36 13.48 -2.45
N SER A 9 26.88 12.88 -1.36
CA SER A 9 26.66 11.44 -1.28
C SER A 9 25.35 11.10 -1.98
N ALA A 10 25.32 11.18 -3.31
CA ALA A 10 24.27 10.48 -4.04
C ALA A 10 24.61 8.98 -3.93
N PRO A 11 23.70 8.11 -3.45
CA PRO A 11 23.94 6.68 -3.50
C PRO A 11 24.22 6.30 -4.96
N SER A 12 25.29 5.54 -5.18
CA SER A 12 25.58 4.99 -6.50
C SER A 12 24.37 4.17 -6.93
N ALA A 13 23.72 4.57 -8.02
CA ALA A 13 22.56 3.86 -8.55
C ALA A 13 22.98 2.42 -8.83
N GLU A 14 22.30 1.46 -8.21
CA GLU A 14 22.54 0.04 -8.49
C GLU A 14 22.13 -0.27 -9.93
N HIS A 15 22.96 -1.05 -10.63
CA HIS A 15 22.67 -1.47 -11.99
C HIS A 15 21.60 -2.55 -11.96
N GLN A 16 20.39 -2.21 -12.43
CA GLN A 16 19.32 -3.17 -12.65
C GLN A 16 19.49 -3.82 -14.03
N ASN A 17 19.22 -5.12 -14.14
CA ASN A 17 19.19 -5.83 -15.42
C ASN A 17 17.89 -5.49 -16.14
N LEU A 18 17.86 -4.36 -16.85
CA LEU A 18 16.70 -3.89 -17.61
C LEU A 18 16.77 -4.41 -19.06
N SER A 19 15.62 -4.79 -19.62
CA SER A 19 15.51 -5.05 -21.06
C SER A 19 15.64 -3.75 -21.86
N VAL A 20 15.98 -3.84 -23.14
CA VAL A 20 16.06 -2.68 -24.06
C VAL A 20 14.72 -1.94 -24.10
N ASP A 21 13.61 -2.67 -24.23
CA ASP A 21 12.28 -2.07 -24.30
C ASP A 21 11.89 -1.37 -22.99
N GLU A 22 12.26 -1.95 -21.84
CA GLU A 22 12.02 -1.38 -20.52
C GLU A 22 12.83 -0.11 -20.29
N PHE A 23 14.07 -0.08 -20.75
CA PHE A 23 14.93 1.11 -20.68
C PHE A 23 14.38 2.26 -21.55
N ILE A 24 13.94 1.95 -22.77
CA ILE A 24 13.34 2.94 -23.69
C ILE A 24 12.09 3.53 -23.06
N GLN A 25 11.20 2.69 -22.54
CA GLN A 25 9.96 3.13 -21.92
C GLN A 25 10.22 3.98 -20.67
N GLY A 26 11.17 3.58 -19.82
CA GLY A 26 11.59 4.35 -18.65
C GLY A 26 12.13 5.74 -19.00
N ALA A 27 12.87 5.86 -20.11
CA ALA A 27 13.39 7.14 -20.60
C ALA A 27 12.28 8.08 -21.09
N GLU A 28 11.27 7.55 -21.80
CA GLU A 28 10.11 8.32 -22.25
C GLU A 28 9.30 8.87 -21.07
N TYR A 29 9.02 8.04 -20.06
CA TYR A 29 8.31 8.48 -18.86
C TYR A 29 9.09 9.55 -18.07
N TYR A 30 10.40 9.38 -17.95
CA TYR A 30 11.28 10.37 -17.31
C TYR A 30 11.25 11.71 -18.05
N ALA A 31 11.31 11.70 -19.39
CA ALA A 31 11.22 12.91 -20.21
C ALA A 31 9.89 13.65 -20.03
N CYS A 32 8.80 12.90 -19.83
CA CYS A 32 7.47 13.43 -19.52
C CYS A 32 7.29 13.88 -18.06
N GLY A 33 8.31 13.73 -17.20
CA GLY A 33 8.25 14.07 -15.78
C GLY A 33 7.42 13.10 -14.93
N LEU A 34 7.07 11.94 -15.47
CA LEU A 34 6.36 10.88 -14.76
C LEU A 34 7.38 9.95 -14.12
N LYS A 35 7.33 9.81 -12.79
CA LYS A 35 8.11 8.78 -12.11
C LYS A 35 7.50 7.44 -12.49
N LEU A 36 8.30 6.52 -13.03
CA LEU A 36 7.88 5.14 -13.28
C LEU A 36 7.43 4.52 -11.94
N ILE A 37 6.13 4.58 -11.67
CA ILE A 37 5.49 3.69 -10.72
C ILE A 37 5.47 2.36 -11.48
N SER A 38 6.14 1.34 -10.94
CA SER A 38 6.10 -0.01 -11.48
C SER A 38 4.67 -0.35 -11.91
N MET A 39 4.41 -0.42 -13.21
CA MET A 39 3.10 -0.80 -13.76
C MET A 39 2.94 -2.32 -13.77
N HIS A 40 3.32 -2.96 -12.66
CA HIS A 40 2.80 -4.26 -12.25
C HIS A 40 1.83 -4.05 -11.09
N GLU A 41 0.76 -3.30 -11.33
CA GLU A 41 -0.44 -3.34 -10.48
C GLU A 41 -1.56 -3.99 -11.31
N GLU A 42 -1.53 -5.31 -11.34
CA GLU A 42 -2.77 -6.07 -11.50
C GLU A 42 -3.73 -5.62 -10.38
N PRO A 43 -5.01 -5.33 -10.65
CA PRO A 43 -5.96 -4.83 -9.65
C PRO A 43 -6.40 -5.91 -8.64
N GLY A 44 -5.59 -6.95 -8.44
CA GLY A 44 -5.80 -8.00 -7.46
C GLY A 44 -4.53 -8.19 -6.65
N LEU A 45 -4.56 -7.71 -5.40
CA LEU A 45 -3.50 -7.85 -4.38
C LEU A 45 -2.30 -6.91 -4.57
N SER A 46 -2.54 -5.59 -4.59
CA SER A 46 -1.48 -4.67 -4.20
C SER A 46 -1.03 -5.04 -2.79
N ASP A 47 0.24 -5.42 -2.60
CA ASP A 47 0.89 -5.59 -1.29
C ASP A 47 0.97 -4.27 -0.47
N GLU A 48 0.18 -3.27 -0.85
CA GLU A 48 0.07 -2.00 -0.16
C GLU A 48 -0.39 -2.28 1.29
N PRO A 49 0.32 -1.73 2.29
CA PRO A 49 -0.06 -1.92 3.67
C PRO A 49 -1.49 -1.43 3.92
N LEU A 50 -2.25 -2.21 4.69
CA LEU A 50 -3.62 -1.88 5.08
C LEU A 50 -3.71 -0.47 5.67
N LYS A 51 -4.56 0.37 5.07
CA LYS A 51 -4.81 1.74 5.53
C LYS A 51 -5.59 1.72 6.84
N ARG A 52 -5.14 2.52 7.82
CA ARG A 52 -5.83 2.66 9.12
C ARG A 52 -7.01 3.62 9.00
N ALA A 53 -8.13 3.29 9.62
CA ALA A 53 -9.33 4.12 9.65
C ALA A 53 -9.93 4.18 11.06
N THR A 54 -10.55 5.32 11.39
CA THR A 54 -11.33 5.51 12.61
C THR A 54 -12.79 5.68 12.24
N PHE A 55 -13.67 4.92 12.88
CA PHE A 55 -15.10 4.93 12.62
C PHE A 55 -15.88 5.18 13.91
N THR A 56 -17.06 5.78 13.78
CA THR A 56 -18.01 5.94 14.88
C THR A 56 -19.07 4.84 14.77
N LEU A 57 -19.24 4.03 15.82
CA LEU A 57 -20.24 2.96 15.88
C LEU A 57 -21.27 3.24 16.97
N GLY A 58 -22.52 2.82 16.72
CA GLY A 58 -23.56 2.81 17.73
C GLY A 58 -23.24 1.84 18.88
N LYS A 59 -23.71 2.16 20.09
CA LYS A 59 -23.50 1.34 21.30
C LYS A 59 -23.93 -0.12 21.13
N VAL A 60 -25.06 -0.34 20.44
CA VAL A 60 -25.58 -1.68 20.15
C VAL A 60 -24.63 -2.47 19.23
N ALA A 61 -24.07 -1.83 18.21
CA ALA A 61 -23.13 -2.47 17.28
C ALA A 61 -21.83 -2.87 18.01
N ILE A 62 -21.33 -1.99 18.89
CA ILE A 62 -20.16 -2.28 19.72
C ILE A 62 -20.41 -3.49 20.63
N ALA A 63 -21.58 -3.57 21.27
CA ALA A 63 -21.94 -4.70 22.13
C ALA A 63 -21.98 -6.03 21.35
N LYS A 64 -22.62 -6.04 20.17
CA LYS A 64 -22.64 -7.22 19.28
C LYS A 64 -21.24 -7.63 18.84
N LEU A 65 -20.41 -6.68 18.43
CA LEU A 65 -19.04 -6.95 17.98
C LEU A 65 -18.17 -7.51 19.11
N ASN A 66 -18.35 -7.03 20.34
CA ASN A 66 -17.68 -7.59 21.52
C ASN A 66 -18.11 -9.03 21.81
N ALA A 67 -19.41 -9.32 21.74
CA ALA A 67 -19.92 -10.67 21.96
C ALA A 67 -19.37 -11.65 20.92
N LEU A 68 -19.42 -11.28 19.63
CA LEU A 68 -18.87 -12.07 18.52
C LEU A 68 -17.36 -12.31 18.66
N SER A 69 -16.61 -11.28 19.04
CA SER A 69 -15.17 -11.40 19.25
C SER A 69 -14.82 -12.39 20.38
N ARG A 70 -15.60 -12.37 21.48
CA ARG A 70 -15.42 -13.34 22.58
C ARG A 70 -15.79 -14.76 22.19
N GLN A 71 -16.85 -14.94 21.41
CA GLN A 71 -17.32 -16.26 20.99
C GLN A 71 -16.40 -16.91 19.95
N THR A 72 -15.91 -16.13 18.98
CA THR A 72 -15.10 -16.63 17.85
C THR A 72 -13.60 -16.61 18.12
N GLY A 73 -13.14 -15.84 19.12
CA GLY A 73 -11.73 -15.57 19.35
C GLY A 73 -11.10 -14.65 18.29
N LEU A 74 -11.88 -14.12 17.35
CA LEU A 74 -11.39 -13.23 16.30
C LEU A 74 -11.36 -11.78 16.77
N ALA A 75 -10.38 -11.03 16.26
CA ALA A 75 -10.30 -9.58 16.48
C ALA A 75 -11.48 -8.86 15.81
N LYS A 76 -11.98 -7.82 16.48
CA LYS A 76 -13.10 -6.99 16.01
C LYS A 76 -12.89 -6.44 14.60
N SER A 77 -11.68 -5.96 14.30
CA SER A 77 -11.31 -5.45 12.97
C SER A 77 -11.30 -6.54 11.89
N ARG A 78 -11.00 -7.79 12.24
CA ARG A 78 -11.09 -8.93 11.32
C ARG A 78 -12.54 -9.28 11.00
N LEU A 79 -13.40 -9.27 12.01
CA LEU A 79 -14.85 -9.48 11.83
C LEU A 79 -15.47 -8.42 10.89
N ILE A 80 -15.08 -7.15 11.04
CA ILE A 80 -15.55 -6.07 10.15
C ILE A 80 -15.11 -6.32 8.71
N ARG A 81 -13.84 -6.71 8.48
CA ARG A 81 -13.33 -7.00 7.14
C ARG A 81 -14.08 -8.16 6.48
N GLN A 82 -14.19 -9.29 7.16
CA GLN A 82 -14.93 -10.45 6.65
C GLN A 82 -16.40 -10.11 6.35
N TRP A 83 -17.03 -9.28 7.19
CA TRP A 83 -18.39 -8.85 6.94
C TRP A 83 -18.49 -8.02 5.65
N LEU A 84 -17.57 -7.08 5.43
CA LEU A 84 -17.52 -6.28 4.19
C LEU A 84 -17.29 -7.17 2.97
N ASP A 85 -16.35 -8.11 3.03
CA ASP A 85 -16.08 -9.07 1.96
C ASP A 85 -17.35 -9.87 1.61
N ASN A 86 -18.12 -10.30 2.62
CA ASN A 86 -19.37 -11.01 2.42
C ASN A 86 -20.50 -10.13 1.84
N GLN A 87 -20.50 -8.81 2.10
CA GLN A 87 -21.49 -7.89 1.52
C GLN A 87 -21.18 -7.54 0.06
N MET A 88 -19.90 -7.53 -0.34
CA MET A 88 -19.49 -7.18 -1.70
C MET A 88 -19.62 -8.33 -2.71
N ASN A 89 -19.81 -9.56 -2.23
CA ASN A 89 -20.00 -10.76 -3.07
C ASN A 89 -21.49 -11.05 -3.38
N HIS A 90 -22.37 -10.06 -3.18
CA HIS A 90 -23.80 -10.08 -3.51
C HIS A 90 -24.12 -8.99 -4.53
#